data_AF-A0A9D6QUJ9-F1
#
_entry.id   AF-A0A9D6QUJ9-F1
#
_cell.length_a   1.000
_cell.length_b   1.000
_cell.length_c   1.000
_cell.angle_alpha   90.00
_cell.angle_beta   90.00
_cell.angle_gamma   90.00
#
_symmetry.space_group_name_H-M   'P 1'
#
loop_
_entity.id
_entity.type
_entity.pdbx_description
1 polymer ?
#
loop_
_entity_poly.entity_id
_entity_poly.type
_entity_poly.pdbx_seq_one_letter_code
_entity_poly.pdbx_strand_id
1 'polypeptide(L)'
;VSTINKAITDFRNYLPANTYLQVTATPQALFLQRPGHRYRPTFTVVTEPGAGYVGGDDFFGPGSSNLLRLVDINEVALLKASNQPKPTGALPAGLQRALYTFLVGAAAKVIERPAENFAFLCHVSMSTKDHEYTRQLLDDFKADTITALKNKTSAKYAALEKALKDAYDDLATTEKALPKFADIATKIEFYIPGANIKLVNATTNDEIKLDSVFNIFVGGNKLGRGVTIKNLLVSYYGRNPKTPKADTVLQHARMYGYRQKDLGVTRLFLPQRLADHFISIHEMEKSLRDLLKKYPDGCFEGLYVSGAWAATRSNVLDPNTIGYYVEGGSYNPSHPLRTKESKKNTDWLDQQLQNVMDAPPYQTITVERLLELIEKVEVDPKYGAKLWDPKAIRMALDVLKTKNKNDKAYLVVKRNRDLQAVRTERHGIIHGGEEQLAPTDAPTLFMYRVNANAHGEAEVWWPQLRFPDGNYVLAFSFDW
;
A
#
# COMPACT_ATOMS: atom_id res chain seq x y z
N VAL A 1 30.38 8.41 0.23
CA VAL A 1 29.78 8.75 -1.09
C VAL A 1 29.95 7.53 -2.01
N SER A 2 28.90 7.07 -2.71
CA SER A 2 29.02 5.93 -3.65
C SER A 2 29.97 6.24 -4.81
N THR A 3 30.51 5.22 -5.48
CA THR A 3 31.37 5.39 -6.66
C THR A 3 30.70 6.25 -7.74
N ILE A 4 29.42 6.01 -7.99
CA ILE A 4 28.61 6.79 -8.96
C ILE A 4 28.49 8.25 -8.51
N ASN A 5 28.13 8.48 -7.25
CA ASN A 5 28.00 9.83 -6.72
C ASN A 5 29.36 10.57 -6.81
N LYS A 6 30.47 9.90 -6.45
CA LYS A 6 31.81 10.47 -6.59
C LYS A 6 32.09 10.89 -8.03
N ALA A 7 31.85 10.01 -9.01
CA ALA A 7 32.02 10.34 -10.43
C ALA A 7 31.16 11.54 -10.88
N ILE A 8 29.90 11.61 -10.44
CA ILE A 8 29.02 12.77 -10.70
C ILE A 8 29.60 14.04 -10.08
N THR A 9 30.13 13.97 -8.86
CA THR A 9 30.75 15.12 -8.20
C THR A 9 32.00 15.59 -8.93
N ASP A 10 32.89 14.67 -9.29
CA ASP A 10 34.13 14.96 -9.98
C ASP A 10 33.83 15.60 -11.35
N PHE A 11 32.86 15.06 -12.09
CA PHE A 11 32.41 15.62 -13.36
C PHE A 11 31.82 17.03 -13.22
N ARG A 12 31.01 17.26 -12.18
CA ARG A 12 30.46 18.59 -11.86
C ARG A 12 31.54 19.58 -11.45
N ASN A 13 32.60 19.14 -10.77
CA ASN A 13 33.73 20.02 -10.39
C ASN A 13 34.65 20.34 -11.57
N TYR A 14 34.72 19.44 -12.55
CA TYR A 14 35.52 19.64 -13.75
C TYR A 14 34.98 20.77 -14.65
N LEU A 15 33.66 20.94 -14.69
CA LEU A 15 32.99 21.96 -15.51
C LEU A 15 32.88 23.30 -14.76
N PRO A 16 33.39 24.42 -15.30
CA PRO A 16 33.30 25.75 -14.67
C PRO A 16 31.87 26.21 -14.39
N ALA A 17 30.91 25.77 -15.22
CA ALA A 17 29.49 26.00 -15.03
C ALA A 17 28.73 24.70 -15.36
N ASN A 18 27.84 24.26 -14.47
CA ASN A 18 27.01 23.09 -14.66
C ASN A 18 25.64 23.26 -14.00
N THR A 19 24.61 22.68 -14.62
CA THR A 19 23.29 22.46 -14.00
C THR A 19 23.10 20.96 -13.86
N TYR A 20 22.72 20.50 -12.67
CA TYR A 20 22.49 19.08 -12.40
C TYR A 20 20.99 18.83 -12.22
N LEU A 21 20.35 18.33 -13.28
CA LEU A 21 18.94 17.94 -13.26
C LEU A 21 18.81 16.47 -12.85
N GLN A 22 17.97 16.21 -11.84
CA GLN A 22 17.69 14.85 -11.35
C GLN A 22 16.23 14.52 -11.62
N VAL A 23 15.98 13.30 -12.10
CA VAL A 23 14.63 12.75 -12.26
C VAL A 23 14.57 11.45 -11.44
N THR A 24 13.58 11.33 -10.57
CA THR A 24 13.44 10.15 -9.71
C THR A 24 11.97 9.76 -9.56
N ALA A 25 11.71 8.46 -9.59
CA ALA A 25 10.41 7.88 -9.21
C ALA A 25 10.30 7.64 -7.69
N THR A 26 11.40 7.79 -6.96
CA THR A 26 11.46 7.64 -5.49
C THR A 26 12.11 8.89 -4.89
N PRO A 27 11.35 9.98 -4.71
CA PRO A 27 11.88 11.25 -4.23
C PRO A 27 12.44 11.17 -2.80
N GLN A 28 12.00 10.20 -2.00
CA GLN A 28 12.40 10.03 -0.60
C GLN A 28 13.93 10.12 -0.40
N ALA A 29 14.70 9.39 -1.20
CA ALA A 29 16.17 9.33 -1.07
C ALA A 29 16.88 10.67 -1.33
N LEU A 30 16.26 11.60 -2.07
CA LEU A 30 16.80 12.94 -2.31
C LEU A 30 16.54 13.86 -1.12
N PHE A 31 15.34 13.79 -0.55
CA PHE A 31 14.89 14.71 0.50
C PHE A 31 15.27 14.30 1.92
N LEU A 32 15.72 13.06 2.11
CA LEU A 32 16.35 12.59 3.36
C LEU A 32 17.80 13.08 3.53
N GLN A 33 18.36 13.74 2.53
CA GLN A 33 19.70 14.32 2.62
C GLN A 33 19.67 15.62 3.44
N ARG A 34 20.72 15.87 4.22
CA ARG A 34 20.86 17.10 5.03
C ARG A 34 20.68 18.35 4.16
N PRO A 35 20.08 19.44 4.70
CA PRO A 35 20.09 20.74 4.04
C PRO A 35 21.50 21.13 3.58
N GLY A 36 21.62 21.63 2.36
CA GLY A 36 22.91 22.00 1.74
C GLY A 36 23.75 20.82 1.21
N HIS A 37 23.29 19.57 1.33
CA HIS A 37 24.00 18.44 0.73
C HIS A 37 24.01 18.54 -0.80
N ARG A 38 25.13 18.20 -1.45
CA ARG A 38 25.39 18.46 -2.87
C ARG A 38 24.43 17.80 -3.88
N TYR A 39 23.68 16.78 -3.45
CA TYR A 39 22.67 16.09 -4.27
C TYR A 39 21.25 16.31 -3.75
N ARG A 40 21.08 17.21 -2.78
CA ARG A 40 19.77 17.69 -2.39
C ARG A 40 19.35 18.73 -3.44
N PRO A 41 18.18 18.59 -4.06
CA PRO A 41 17.72 19.55 -5.07
C PRO A 41 17.50 20.93 -4.43
N THR A 42 17.89 21.99 -5.16
CA THR A 42 17.63 23.39 -4.77
C THR A 42 16.23 23.85 -5.13
N PHE A 43 15.58 23.17 -6.08
CA PHE A 43 14.17 23.33 -6.43
C PHE A 43 13.63 21.99 -6.90
N THR A 44 12.32 21.80 -6.78
CA THR A 44 11.63 20.60 -7.23
C THR A 44 10.41 20.95 -8.04
N VAL A 45 10.23 20.26 -9.17
CA VAL A 45 9.02 20.32 -9.97
C VAL A 45 8.35 18.95 -9.89
N VAL A 46 7.12 18.93 -9.37
CA VAL A 46 6.31 17.71 -9.35
C VAL A 46 5.69 17.53 -10.74
N THR A 47 5.89 16.36 -11.32
CA THR A 47 5.22 15.97 -12.56
C THR A 47 3.91 15.28 -12.25
N GLU A 48 2.85 15.71 -12.94
CA GLU A 48 1.53 15.08 -12.87
C GLU A 48 1.36 14.08 -14.02
N PRO A 49 0.67 12.96 -13.78
CA PRO A 49 0.37 12.03 -14.85
C PRO A 49 -0.58 12.66 -15.88
N GLY A 50 -0.46 12.22 -17.13
CA GLY A 50 -1.39 12.62 -18.19
C GLY A 50 -2.78 12.00 -18.00
N ALA A 51 -3.74 12.47 -18.79
CA ALA A 51 -5.10 11.95 -18.79
C ALA A 51 -5.13 10.42 -19.04
N GLY A 52 -5.95 9.72 -18.25
CA GLY A 52 -6.16 8.28 -18.37
C GLY A 52 -5.12 7.39 -17.70
N TYR A 53 -4.19 7.98 -16.93
CA TYR A 53 -3.31 7.23 -16.05
C TYR A 53 -4.07 6.72 -14.83
N VAL A 54 -3.87 5.44 -14.51
CA VAL A 54 -4.38 4.77 -13.31
C VAL A 54 -3.20 4.50 -12.39
N GLY A 55 -3.31 4.93 -11.13
CA GLY A 55 -2.23 4.93 -10.16
C GLY A 55 -2.66 4.53 -8.75
N GLY A 56 -1.89 4.98 -7.76
CA GLY A 56 -2.11 4.62 -6.36
C GLY A 56 -3.46 5.08 -5.80
N ASP A 57 -3.94 6.27 -6.20
CA ASP A 57 -5.23 6.77 -5.71
C ASP A 57 -6.39 5.86 -6.16
N ASP A 58 -6.33 5.28 -7.35
CA ASP A 58 -7.38 4.39 -7.88
C ASP A 58 -7.47 3.06 -7.12
N PHE A 59 -6.33 2.53 -6.66
CA PHE A 59 -6.25 1.24 -5.98
C PHE A 59 -6.24 1.34 -4.46
N PHE A 60 -5.72 2.43 -3.90
CA PHE A 60 -5.41 2.58 -2.48
C PHE A 60 -5.89 3.90 -1.88
N GLY A 61 -6.53 4.78 -2.66
CA GLY A 61 -7.12 6.02 -2.17
C GLY A 61 -8.46 5.81 -1.44
N PRO A 62 -9.06 6.86 -0.87
CA PRO A 62 -10.37 6.76 -0.23
C PRO A 62 -11.45 6.26 -1.20
N GLY A 63 -12.17 5.18 -0.85
CA GLY A 63 -13.21 4.58 -1.70
C GLY A 63 -12.70 3.65 -2.81
N SER A 64 -11.38 3.42 -2.91
CA SER A 64 -10.73 2.54 -3.91
C SER A 64 -10.92 1.03 -3.69
N SER A 65 -11.58 0.63 -2.60
CA SER A 65 -11.77 -0.79 -2.21
C SER A 65 -12.40 -1.65 -3.31
N ASN A 66 -13.06 -1.03 -4.29
CA ASN A 66 -13.77 -1.72 -5.35
C ASN A 66 -12.83 -2.46 -6.33
N LEU A 67 -11.55 -2.08 -6.43
CA LEU A 67 -10.58 -2.75 -7.31
C LEU A 67 -9.72 -3.82 -6.61
N LEU A 68 -9.67 -3.80 -5.28
CA LEU A 68 -8.86 -4.71 -4.46
C LEU A 68 -9.64 -5.96 -4.04
N ARG A 69 -9.01 -7.14 -4.17
CA ARG A 69 -9.56 -8.40 -3.64
C ARG A 69 -8.55 -9.07 -2.74
N LEU A 70 -8.96 -9.29 -1.49
CA LEU A 70 -8.09 -9.91 -0.50
C LEU A 70 -8.01 -11.42 -0.71
N VAL A 71 -6.81 -11.95 -0.52
CA VAL A 71 -6.54 -13.39 -0.55
C VAL A 71 -5.78 -13.81 0.71
N ASP A 72 -5.90 -15.07 1.10
CA ASP A 72 -5.15 -15.56 2.26
C ASP A 72 -3.65 -15.61 1.93
N ILE A 73 -2.80 -15.15 2.85
CA ILE A 73 -1.35 -15.25 2.73
C ILE A 73 -0.87 -16.71 2.66
N ASN A 74 -1.60 -17.63 3.29
CA ASN A 74 -1.30 -19.06 3.26
C ASN A 74 -1.47 -19.63 1.86
N GLU A 75 -2.47 -19.17 1.10
CA GLU A 75 -2.67 -19.55 -0.31
C GLU A 75 -1.48 -19.14 -1.19
N VAL A 76 -0.89 -17.98 -0.93
CA VAL A 76 0.32 -17.53 -1.63
C VAL A 76 1.52 -18.41 -1.29
N ALA A 77 1.61 -18.92 -0.06
CA ALA A 77 2.65 -19.87 0.34
C ALA A 77 2.49 -21.22 -0.39
N LEU A 78 1.25 -21.62 -0.72
CA LEU A 78 0.97 -22.82 -1.50
C LEU A 78 1.54 -22.77 -2.93
N LEU A 79 1.85 -21.58 -3.46
CA LEU A 79 2.44 -21.41 -4.79
C LEU A 79 3.97 -21.46 -4.80
N LYS A 80 4.61 -21.58 -3.62
CA LYS A 80 6.07 -21.65 -3.48
C LYS A 80 6.52 -23.10 -3.29
N ALA A 81 6.74 -23.81 -4.40
CA ALA A 81 7.23 -25.18 -4.41
C ALA A 81 8.56 -25.34 -3.66
N SER A 82 9.40 -24.29 -3.59
CA SER A 82 10.62 -24.30 -2.77
C SER A 82 10.38 -24.58 -1.28
N ASN A 83 9.17 -24.32 -0.79
CA ASN A 83 8.79 -24.47 0.61
C ASN A 83 7.89 -25.70 0.85
N GLN A 84 7.66 -26.53 -0.16
CA GLN A 84 6.79 -27.70 -0.07
C GLN A 84 7.52 -28.98 -0.51
N PRO A 85 7.83 -29.90 0.42
CA PRO A 85 8.41 -31.19 0.07
C PRO A 85 7.42 -32.10 -0.69
N LYS A 86 6.10 -31.87 -0.56
CA LYS A 86 5.03 -32.53 -1.32
C LYS A 86 3.92 -31.51 -1.65
N PRO A 87 3.95 -30.88 -2.84
CA PRO A 87 2.88 -29.98 -3.26
C PRO A 87 1.55 -30.72 -3.40
N THR A 88 0.46 -30.11 -2.95
CA THR A 88 -0.90 -30.71 -3.05
C THR A 88 -1.42 -30.76 -4.49
N GLY A 89 -0.88 -29.92 -5.38
CA GLY A 89 -1.32 -29.81 -6.78
C GLY A 89 -2.64 -29.05 -6.96
N ALA A 90 -3.26 -28.56 -5.88
CA ALA A 90 -4.50 -27.82 -5.96
C ALA A 90 -4.25 -26.32 -6.20
N LEU A 91 -4.98 -25.73 -7.15
CA LEU A 91 -4.97 -24.29 -7.37
C LEU A 91 -5.61 -23.57 -6.17
N PRO A 92 -4.93 -22.60 -5.53
CA PRO A 92 -5.50 -21.86 -4.40
C PRO A 92 -6.76 -21.07 -4.78
N ALA A 93 -7.73 -20.98 -3.87
CA ALA A 93 -9.04 -20.39 -4.15
C ALA A 93 -8.95 -18.91 -4.58
N GLY A 94 -8.07 -18.11 -3.98
CA GLY A 94 -7.80 -16.74 -4.38
C GLY A 94 -7.26 -16.62 -5.80
N LEU A 95 -6.31 -17.49 -6.18
CA LEU A 95 -5.76 -17.50 -7.55
C LEU A 95 -6.82 -17.96 -8.56
N GLN A 96 -7.64 -18.95 -8.19
CA GLN A 96 -8.75 -19.41 -9.01
C GLN A 96 -9.77 -18.29 -9.28
N ARG A 97 -10.19 -17.56 -8.24
CA ARG A 97 -11.07 -16.38 -8.37
C ARG A 97 -10.46 -15.31 -9.28
N ALA A 98 -9.17 -15.06 -9.16
CA ALA A 98 -8.46 -14.09 -10.01
C ALA A 98 -8.46 -14.51 -11.49
N LEU A 99 -8.30 -15.80 -11.79
CA LEU A 99 -8.36 -16.32 -13.16
C LEU A 99 -9.77 -16.20 -13.75
N TYR A 100 -10.81 -16.56 -13.01
CA TYR A 100 -12.20 -16.38 -13.50
C TYR A 100 -12.52 -14.91 -13.75
N THR A 101 -12.09 -14.03 -12.86
CA THR A 101 -12.19 -12.56 -13.05
C THR A 101 -11.53 -12.12 -14.35
N PHE A 102 -10.33 -12.64 -14.64
CA PHE A 102 -9.64 -12.36 -15.89
C PHE A 102 -10.38 -12.89 -17.12
N LEU A 103 -10.86 -14.13 -17.08
CA LEU A 103 -11.60 -14.73 -18.21
C LEU A 103 -12.85 -13.92 -18.53
N VAL A 104 -13.63 -13.53 -17.51
CA VAL A 104 -14.83 -12.69 -17.67
C VAL A 104 -14.47 -11.31 -18.21
N GLY A 105 -13.51 -10.63 -17.57
CA GLY A 105 -13.10 -9.27 -17.97
C GLY A 105 -12.52 -9.23 -19.39
N ALA A 106 -11.66 -10.17 -19.74
CA ALA A 106 -11.08 -10.27 -21.07
C ALA A 106 -12.15 -10.61 -22.11
N ALA A 107 -13.03 -11.58 -21.86
CA ALA A 107 -14.12 -11.91 -22.77
C ALA A 107 -15.07 -10.73 -23.00
N ALA A 108 -15.42 -9.98 -21.95
CA ALA A 108 -16.20 -8.75 -22.07
C ALA A 108 -15.51 -7.73 -22.98
N LYS A 109 -14.20 -7.47 -22.76
CA LYS A 109 -13.45 -6.52 -23.57
C LYS A 109 -13.18 -6.98 -24.99
N VAL A 110 -13.15 -8.28 -25.27
CA VAL A 110 -13.08 -8.82 -26.63
C VAL A 110 -14.38 -8.62 -27.41
N ILE A 111 -15.54 -8.66 -26.73
CA ILE A 111 -16.82 -8.32 -27.37
C ILE A 111 -16.81 -6.87 -27.84
N GLU A 112 -16.29 -5.96 -27.01
CA GLU A 112 -16.16 -4.54 -27.34
C GLU A 112 -15.03 -4.27 -28.36
N ARG A 113 -13.90 -4.97 -28.24
CA ARG A 113 -12.66 -4.76 -29.02
C ARG A 113 -12.09 -6.11 -29.52
N PRO A 114 -12.65 -6.69 -30.59
CA PRO A 114 -12.30 -8.04 -31.06
C PRO A 114 -10.86 -8.25 -31.53
N ALA A 115 -10.14 -7.17 -31.86
CA ALA A 115 -8.76 -7.21 -32.35
C ALA A 115 -7.71 -7.04 -31.23
N GLU A 116 -8.14 -6.81 -29.99
CA GLU A 116 -7.23 -6.63 -28.85
C GLU A 116 -6.99 -7.94 -28.09
N ASN A 117 -5.78 -8.04 -27.55
CA ASN A 117 -5.35 -9.13 -26.68
C ASN A 117 -5.22 -8.62 -25.24
N PHE A 118 -5.52 -9.48 -24.27
CA PHE A 118 -5.58 -9.11 -22.85
C PHE A 118 -4.64 -9.94 -22.00
N ALA A 119 -4.22 -9.36 -20.88
CA ALA A 119 -3.22 -9.93 -19.99
C ALA A 119 -3.72 -10.14 -18.56
N PHE A 120 -3.24 -11.23 -17.98
CA PHE A 120 -3.21 -11.55 -16.57
C PHE A 120 -1.77 -11.63 -16.10
N LEU A 121 -1.50 -11.21 -14.86
CA LEU A 121 -0.18 -11.34 -14.24
C LEU A 121 -0.26 -12.06 -12.89
N CYS A 122 0.50 -13.15 -12.76
CA CYS A 122 0.78 -13.82 -11.48
C CYS A 122 2.21 -13.49 -11.02
N HIS A 123 2.33 -12.78 -9.89
CA HIS A 123 3.61 -12.37 -9.32
C HIS A 123 3.74 -12.79 -7.85
N VAL A 124 4.29 -13.98 -7.63
CA VAL A 124 4.31 -14.62 -6.30
C VAL A 124 5.70 -14.99 -5.77
N SER A 125 6.69 -15.19 -6.66
CA SER A 125 8.05 -15.59 -6.28
C SER A 125 9.11 -14.92 -7.17
N MET A 126 10.38 -15.12 -6.81
CA MET A 126 11.55 -14.84 -7.66
C MET A 126 12.17 -16.13 -8.24
N SER A 127 11.76 -17.29 -7.71
CA SER A 127 12.31 -18.60 -8.06
C SER A 127 11.70 -19.10 -9.36
N THR A 128 12.54 -19.46 -10.32
CA THR A 128 12.07 -20.09 -11.58
C THR A 128 11.33 -21.39 -11.32
N LYS A 129 11.75 -22.17 -10.31
CA LYS A 129 11.07 -23.41 -9.87
C LYS A 129 9.64 -23.14 -9.40
N ASP A 130 9.42 -22.06 -8.65
CA ASP A 130 8.08 -21.69 -8.20
C ASP A 130 7.22 -21.20 -9.38
N HIS A 131 7.83 -20.52 -10.35
CA HIS A 131 7.12 -20.09 -11.56
C HIS A 131 6.71 -21.28 -12.43
N GLU A 132 7.57 -22.28 -12.60
CA GLU A 132 7.27 -23.51 -13.33
C GLU A 132 6.15 -24.30 -12.65
N TYR A 133 6.20 -24.43 -11.31
CA TYR A 133 5.12 -25.06 -10.55
C TYR A 133 3.79 -24.31 -10.71
N THR A 134 3.83 -22.98 -10.57
CA THR A 134 2.63 -22.15 -10.77
C THR A 134 2.10 -22.28 -12.19
N ARG A 135 2.98 -22.32 -13.21
CA ARG A 135 2.58 -22.56 -14.60
C ARG A 135 1.83 -23.89 -14.75
N GLN A 136 2.35 -24.97 -14.17
CA GLN A 136 1.68 -26.28 -14.23
C GLN A 136 0.26 -26.21 -13.68
N LEU A 137 0.06 -25.58 -12.52
CA LEU A 137 -1.28 -25.40 -11.93
C LEU A 137 -2.22 -24.60 -12.84
N LEU A 138 -1.70 -23.62 -13.60
CA LEU A 138 -2.47 -22.82 -14.54
C LEU A 138 -2.81 -23.61 -15.82
N ASP A 139 -1.89 -24.46 -16.29
CA ASP A 139 -2.13 -25.38 -17.40
C ASP A 139 -3.21 -26.41 -17.02
N ASP A 140 -3.17 -26.95 -15.80
CA ASP A 140 -4.18 -27.86 -15.26
C ASP A 140 -5.55 -27.16 -15.14
N PHE A 141 -5.58 -25.94 -14.60
CA PHE A 141 -6.79 -25.11 -14.54
C PHE A 141 -7.39 -24.87 -15.93
N LYS A 142 -6.56 -24.57 -16.93
CA LYS A 142 -7.00 -24.38 -18.32
C LYS A 142 -7.64 -25.66 -18.87
N ALA A 143 -7.00 -26.82 -18.67
CA ALA A 143 -7.51 -28.11 -19.13
C ALA A 143 -8.84 -28.49 -18.46
N ASP A 144 -8.94 -28.28 -17.14
CA ASP A 144 -10.16 -28.52 -16.37
C ASP A 144 -11.31 -27.61 -16.80
N THR A 145 -11.02 -26.33 -17.06
CA THR A 145 -12.01 -25.35 -17.55
C THR A 145 -12.55 -25.76 -18.92
N ILE A 146 -11.67 -26.14 -19.86
CA ILE A 146 -12.07 -26.64 -21.19
C ILE A 146 -12.94 -27.89 -21.07
N THR A 147 -12.56 -28.82 -20.20
CA THR A 147 -13.28 -30.07 -20.00
C THR A 147 -14.67 -29.81 -19.41
N ALA A 148 -14.79 -28.92 -18.43
CA ALA A 148 -16.07 -28.54 -17.85
C ALA A 148 -17.00 -27.87 -18.88
N LEU A 149 -16.48 -26.98 -19.72
CA LEU A 149 -17.27 -26.28 -20.75
C LEU A 149 -17.84 -27.23 -21.81
N LYS A 150 -17.14 -28.33 -22.12
CA LYS A 150 -17.60 -29.37 -23.05
C LYS A 150 -18.75 -30.22 -22.51
N ASN A 151 -18.90 -30.32 -21.19
CA ASN A 151 -19.95 -31.12 -20.54
C ASN A 151 -20.83 -30.25 -19.63
N LYS A 152 -21.76 -29.52 -20.27
CA LYS A 152 -22.65 -28.54 -19.61
C LYS A 152 -23.65 -29.16 -18.60
N THR A 153 -23.77 -30.48 -18.56
CA THR A 153 -24.61 -31.19 -17.58
C THR A 153 -23.85 -31.65 -16.34
N SER A 154 -22.53 -31.49 -16.29
CA SER A 154 -21.71 -31.98 -15.18
C SER A 154 -21.77 -31.07 -13.95
N ALA A 155 -21.56 -31.64 -12.76
CA ALA A 155 -21.39 -30.86 -11.53
C ALA A 155 -20.18 -29.90 -11.61
N LYS A 156 -19.13 -30.28 -12.37
CA LYS A 156 -17.98 -29.41 -12.65
C LYS A 156 -18.37 -28.18 -13.46
N TYR A 157 -19.24 -28.32 -14.46
CA TYR A 157 -19.77 -27.18 -15.21
C TYR A 157 -20.61 -26.26 -14.33
N ALA A 158 -21.51 -26.81 -13.51
CA ALA A 158 -22.32 -26.01 -12.60
C ALA A 158 -21.46 -25.17 -11.63
N ALA A 159 -20.38 -25.77 -11.10
CA ALA A 159 -19.41 -25.06 -10.26
C ALA A 159 -18.64 -23.97 -11.04
N LEU A 160 -18.22 -24.26 -12.27
CA LEU A 160 -17.54 -23.30 -13.16
C LEU A 160 -18.46 -22.12 -13.51
N GLU A 161 -19.69 -22.40 -13.95
CA GLU A 161 -20.67 -21.39 -14.31
C GLU A 161 -20.97 -20.47 -13.13
N LYS A 162 -21.18 -21.03 -11.94
CA LYS A 162 -21.33 -20.26 -10.70
C LYS A 162 -20.10 -19.36 -10.47
N ALA A 163 -18.89 -19.89 -10.57
CA ALA A 163 -17.68 -19.11 -10.31
C ALA A 163 -17.45 -17.99 -11.33
N LEU A 164 -17.79 -18.23 -12.61
CA LEU A 164 -17.79 -17.20 -13.65
C LEU A 164 -18.86 -16.14 -13.39
N LYS A 165 -20.04 -16.55 -12.90
CA LYS A 165 -21.12 -15.62 -12.55
C LYS A 165 -20.75 -14.74 -11.34
N ASP A 166 -20.14 -15.33 -10.31
CA ASP A 166 -19.63 -14.60 -9.15
C ASP A 166 -18.60 -13.54 -9.59
N ALA A 167 -17.71 -13.88 -10.52
CA ALA A 167 -16.76 -12.93 -11.12
C ALA A 167 -17.44 -11.85 -11.98
N TYR A 168 -18.48 -12.20 -12.73
CA TYR A 168 -19.28 -11.24 -13.51
C TYR A 168 -19.98 -10.22 -12.62
N ASP A 169 -20.62 -10.67 -11.55
CA ASP A 169 -21.32 -9.79 -10.60
C ASP A 169 -20.35 -8.87 -9.88
N ASP A 170 -19.17 -9.38 -9.54
CA ASP A 170 -18.07 -8.56 -9.00
C ASP A 170 -17.65 -7.44 -9.96
N LEU A 171 -17.42 -7.77 -11.24
CA LEU A 171 -17.04 -6.77 -12.25
C LEU A 171 -18.15 -5.76 -12.53
N ALA A 172 -19.42 -6.16 -12.46
CA ALA A 172 -20.58 -5.27 -12.66
C ALA A 172 -20.70 -4.17 -11.60
N THR A 173 -20.02 -4.33 -10.45
CA THR A 173 -19.93 -3.27 -9.45
C THR A 173 -19.18 -2.04 -9.97
N THR A 174 -18.20 -2.23 -10.86
CA THR A 174 -17.30 -1.18 -11.39
C THR A 174 -17.42 -0.94 -12.89
N GLU A 175 -17.94 -1.90 -13.67
CA GLU A 175 -18.21 -1.76 -15.10
C GLU A 175 -19.72 -1.90 -15.35
N LYS A 176 -20.40 -0.77 -15.57
CA LYS A 176 -21.87 -0.76 -15.75
C LYS A 176 -22.30 -1.22 -17.13
N ALA A 177 -21.41 -1.15 -18.13
CA ALA A 177 -21.71 -1.51 -19.50
C ALA A 177 -21.26 -2.95 -19.85
N LEU A 178 -21.18 -3.86 -18.88
CA LEU A 178 -20.81 -5.25 -19.16
C LEU A 178 -21.79 -5.91 -20.14
N PRO A 179 -21.29 -6.64 -21.16
CA PRO A 179 -22.13 -7.49 -22.00
C PRO A 179 -22.91 -8.53 -21.19
N LYS A 180 -23.89 -9.19 -21.81
CA LYS A 180 -24.66 -10.23 -21.11
C LYS A 180 -23.75 -11.40 -20.74
N PHE A 181 -23.98 -11.99 -19.57
CA PHE A 181 -23.19 -13.12 -19.08
C PHE A 181 -23.12 -14.29 -20.09
N ALA A 182 -24.23 -14.59 -20.79
CA ALA A 182 -24.27 -15.65 -21.81
C ALA A 182 -23.33 -15.40 -22.99
N ASP A 183 -23.21 -14.15 -23.43
CA ASP A 183 -22.30 -13.75 -24.52
C ASP A 183 -20.85 -13.88 -24.06
N ILE A 184 -20.56 -13.45 -22.83
CA ILE A 184 -19.26 -13.60 -22.19
C ILE A 184 -18.87 -15.08 -22.06
N ALA A 185 -19.76 -15.92 -21.55
CA ALA A 185 -19.51 -17.36 -21.39
C ALA A 185 -19.20 -18.03 -22.73
N THR A 186 -19.90 -17.64 -23.80
CA THR A 186 -19.65 -18.11 -25.16
C THR A 186 -18.27 -17.71 -25.66
N LYS A 187 -17.83 -16.47 -25.39
CA LYS A 187 -16.47 -16.02 -25.74
C LYS A 187 -15.39 -16.71 -24.91
N ILE A 188 -15.63 -16.98 -23.62
CA ILE A 188 -14.71 -17.76 -22.80
C ILE A 188 -14.54 -19.16 -23.41
N GLU A 189 -15.63 -19.84 -23.74
CA GLU A 189 -15.62 -21.18 -24.37
C GLU A 189 -14.84 -21.19 -25.68
N PHE A 190 -14.97 -20.15 -26.50
CA PHE A 190 -14.27 -20.03 -27.76
C PHE A 190 -12.76 -19.76 -27.62
N TYR A 191 -12.35 -18.86 -26.73
CA TYR A 191 -10.96 -18.39 -26.64
C TYR A 191 -10.09 -19.16 -25.64
N ILE A 192 -10.66 -19.81 -24.63
CA ILE A 192 -9.88 -20.53 -23.61
C ILE A 192 -8.95 -21.61 -24.18
N PRO A 193 -9.29 -22.38 -25.25
CA PRO A 193 -8.36 -23.36 -25.82
C PRO A 193 -7.06 -22.71 -26.33
N GLY A 194 -7.16 -21.50 -26.88
CA GLY A 194 -6.04 -20.71 -27.38
C GLY A 194 -5.32 -19.86 -26.33
N ALA A 195 -5.73 -19.89 -25.05
CA ALA A 195 -5.08 -19.10 -24.01
C ALA A 195 -3.59 -19.47 -23.87
N ASN A 196 -2.73 -18.45 -23.78
CA ASN A 196 -1.27 -18.64 -23.72
C ASN A 196 -0.73 -18.35 -22.32
N ILE A 197 -0.15 -19.38 -21.68
CA ILE A 197 0.47 -19.27 -20.36
C ILE A 197 1.99 -19.18 -20.56
N LYS A 198 2.61 -18.11 -20.07
CA LYS A 198 4.03 -17.79 -20.33
C LYS A 198 4.81 -17.51 -19.04
N LEU A 199 6.03 -18.03 -18.99
CA LEU A 199 7.01 -17.69 -17.96
C LEU A 199 7.77 -16.42 -18.36
N VAL A 200 7.89 -15.48 -17.43
CA VAL A 200 8.62 -14.22 -17.61
C VAL A 200 9.80 -14.19 -16.64
N ASN A 201 10.95 -14.73 -17.10
CA ASN A 201 12.18 -14.89 -16.32
C ASN A 201 13.29 -13.96 -16.81
N ALA A 202 14.21 -13.56 -15.92
CA ALA A 202 15.27 -12.57 -16.19
C ALA A 202 16.27 -12.96 -17.29
N THR A 203 16.33 -14.24 -17.66
CA THR A 203 17.32 -14.79 -18.60
C THR A 203 16.89 -14.75 -20.07
N THR A 204 15.61 -14.52 -20.37
CA THR A 204 15.17 -14.39 -21.77
C THR A 204 15.28 -12.92 -22.19
N ASN A 205 15.66 -12.62 -23.43
CA ASN A 205 15.64 -11.25 -23.98
C ASN A 205 14.29 -10.90 -24.62
N ASP A 206 13.30 -11.79 -24.52
CA ASP A 206 12.02 -11.65 -25.25
C ASP A 206 11.16 -10.50 -24.73
N GLU A 207 10.72 -9.64 -25.63
CA GLU A 207 9.70 -8.64 -25.35
C GLU A 207 8.38 -9.32 -24.91
N ILE A 208 7.67 -8.73 -23.94
CA ILE A 208 6.36 -9.25 -23.53
C ILE A 208 5.34 -9.01 -24.65
N LYS A 209 5.10 -10.04 -25.46
CA LYS A 209 4.14 -10.02 -26.57
C LYS A 209 2.84 -10.73 -26.18
N LEU A 210 1.73 -10.07 -26.51
CA LEU A 210 0.38 -10.60 -26.42
C LEU A 210 0.03 -11.25 -27.77
N ASP A 211 0.18 -12.56 -27.89
CA ASP A 211 0.00 -13.31 -29.14
C ASP A 211 -1.26 -14.18 -29.17
N SER A 212 -1.96 -14.29 -28.03
CA SER A 212 -3.31 -14.85 -27.94
C SER A 212 -4.28 -13.81 -27.39
N VAL A 213 -5.58 -14.05 -27.54
CA VAL A 213 -6.60 -13.20 -26.93
C VAL A 213 -6.48 -13.19 -25.39
N PHE A 214 -6.25 -14.37 -24.80
CA PHE A 214 -5.98 -14.53 -23.37
C PHE A 214 -4.49 -14.85 -23.14
N ASN A 215 -3.76 -13.96 -22.48
CA ASN A 215 -2.37 -14.18 -22.08
C ASN A 215 -2.24 -14.19 -20.56
N ILE A 216 -1.60 -15.21 -20.01
CA ILE A 216 -1.42 -15.41 -18.58
C ILE A 216 0.09 -15.46 -18.32
N PHE A 217 0.62 -14.40 -17.69
CA PHE A 217 2.03 -14.29 -17.39
C PHE A 217 2.32 -14.74 -15.96
N VAL A 218 3.35 -15.57 -15.78
CA VAL A 218 3.89 -15.96 -14.47
C VAL A 218 5.35 -15.51 -14.40
N GLY A 219 5.72 -14.68 -13.44
CA GLY A 219 7.11 -14.24 -13.37
C GLY A 219 7.45 -13.35 -12.20
N GLY A 220 8.76 -13.10 -12.04
CA GLY A 220 9.34 -12.50 -10.84
C GLY A 220 10.27 -11.32 -11.09
N ASN A 221 11.36 -11.54 -11.85
CA ASN A 221 12.51 -10.62 -11.92
C ASN A 221 12.61 -9.82 -13.23
N LYS A 222 12.16 -10.36 -14.37
CA LYS A 222 12.11 -9.60 -15.65
C LYS A 222 10.95 -8.61 -15.72
N LEU A 223 9.94 -8.83 -14.88
CA LEU A 223 8.92 -7.84 -14.54
C LEU A 223 9.47 -6.75 -13.60
N GLY A 224 10.79 -6.53 -13.59
CA GLY A 224 11.49 -5.40 -12.97
C GLY A 224 11.46 -4.15 -13.87
N ARG A 225 12.10 -3.06 -13.41
CA ARG A 225 12.04 -1.69 -13.99
C ARG A 225 11.91 -1.67 -15.54
N GLY A 226 10.97 -0.88 -16.06
CA GLY A 226 10.84 -0.59 -17.50
C GLY A 226 9.90 -1.48 -18.32
N VAL A 227 9.38 -2.59 -17.78
CA VAL A 227 8.46 -3.47 -18.51
C VAL A 227 6.98 -3.08 -18.30
N THR A 228 6.29 -2.72 -19.38
CA THR A 228 4.85 -2.40 -19.38
C THR A 228 4.07 -3.52 -20.05
N ILE A 229 3.11 -4.13 -19.36
CA ILE A 229 2.19 -5.10 -19.94
C ILE A 229 0.95 -4.35 -20.44
N LYS A 230 0.82 -4.21 -21.76
CA LYS A 230 -0.37 -3.62 -22.40
C LYS A 230 -1.60 -4.48 -22.06
N ASN A 231 -2.76 -3.84 -21.91
CA ASN A 231 -4.05 -4.52 -21.69
C ASN A 231 -4.05 -5.52 -20.50
N LEU A 232 -3.24 -5.25 -19.48
CA LEU A 232 -3.26 -5.99 -18.22
C LEU A 232 -4.55 -5.64 -17.45
N LEU A 233 -5.41 -6.64 -17.25
CA LEU A 233 -6.70 -6.49 -16.57
C LEU A 233 -6.63 -6.97 -15.12
N VAL A 234 -5.99 -8.11 -14.86
CA VAL A 234 -5.98 -8.70 -13.52
C VAL A 234 -4.56 -9.03 -13.08
N SER A 235 -4.23 -8.64 -11.85
CA SER A 235 -2.95 -8.92 -11.21
C SER A 235 -3.16 -9.72 -9.93
N TYR A 236 -2.45 -10.84 -9.79
CA TYR A 236 -2.37 -11.63 -8.56
C TYR A 236 -0.98 -11.44 -7.94
N TYR A 237 -0.91 -10.74 -6.81
CA TYR A 237 0.32 -10.29 -6.19
C TYR A 237 0.53 -10.93 -4.82
N GLY A 238 1.55 -11.78 -4.71
CA GLY A 238 1.89 -12.50 -3.50
C GLY A 238 3.35 -12.31 -3.04
N ARG A 239 4.08 -11.38 -3.66
CA ARG A 239 5.49 -11.18 -3.34
C ARG A 239 5.65 -10.48 -1.98
N ASN A 240 5.92 -11.27 -0.95
CA ASN A 240 6.33 -10.78 0.37
C ASN A 240 7.84 -11.01 0.57
N PRO A 241 8.73 -10.07 0.18
CA PRO A 241 10.16 -10.21 0.42
C PRO A 241 10.48 -10.07 1.92
N LYS A 242 11.55 -10.74 2.38
CA LYS A 242 12.01 -10.66 3.78
C LYS A 242 12.34 -9.22 4.22
N THR A 243 12.84 -8.41 3.29
CA THR A 243 13.06 -6.97 3.41
C THR A 243 12.37 -6.29 2.24
N PRO A 244 11.07 -5.93 2.36
CA PRO A 244 10.38 -5.23 1.30
C PRO A 244 11.03 -3.86 1.17
N LYS A 245 11.27 -3.35 -0.05
CA LYS A 245 11.65 -1.94 -0.31
C LYS A 245 10.52 -1.19 -1.01
N ALA A 246 10.20 0.06 -0.63
CA ALA A 246 9.04 0.75 -1.27
C ALA A 246 9.29 0.95 -2.76
N ASP A 247 10.54 1.29 -3.11
CA ASP A 247 11.01 1.33 -4.50
C ASP A 247 10.74 0.01 -5.23
N THR A 248 11.03 -1.13 -4.60
CA THR A 248 10.79 -2.47 -5.17
C THR A 248 9.29 -2.79 -5.25
N VAL A 249 8.50 -2.40 -4.27
CA VAL A 249 7.05 -2.65 -4.22
C VAL A 249 6.34 -1.82 -5.30
N LEU A 250 6.62 -0.52 -5.41
CA LEU A 250 6.09 0.36 -6.46
C LEU A 250 6.59 -0.05 -7.86
N GLN A 251 7.84 -0.48 -7.99
CA GLN A 251 8.30 -1.02 -9.27
C GLN A 251 7.56 -2.28 -9.69
N HIS A 252 7.05 -3.06 -8.74
CA HIS A 252 6.24 -4.24 -9.05
C HIS A 252 4.75 -3.92 -9.19
N ALA A 253 4.33 -2.67 -8.99
CA ALA A 253 2.96 -2.21 -9.19
C ALA A 253 2.61 -2.13 -10.69
N ARG A 254 2.65 -3.27 -11.38
CA ARG A 254 2.41 -3.37 -12.84
C ARG A 254 0.97 -3.04 -13.22
N MET A 255 0.06 -3.01 -12.24
CA MET A 255 -1.30 -2.55 -12.41
C MET A 255 -1.39 -1.03 -12.65
N TYR A 256 -0.35 -0.24 -12.35
CA TYR A 256 -0.35 1.18 -12.71
C TYR A 256 -0.10 1.38 -14.21
N GLY A 257 -0.49 2.53 -14.74
CA GLY A 257 -0.26 2.93 -16.13
C GLY A 257 -1.50 3.49 -16.83
N TYR A 258 -1.35 3.82 -18.11
CA TYR A 258 -2.44 4.35 -18.93
C TYR A 258 -3.44 3.27 -19.31
N ARG A 259 -4.42 3.04 -18.44
CA ARG A 259 -5.42 1.97 -18.57
C ARG A 259 -6.82 2.36 -18.12
N GLN A 260 -7.13 3.66 -18.04
CA GLN A 260 -8.45 4.16 -17.61
C GLN A 260 -9.62 3.49 -18.35
N LYS A 261 -9.45 3.24 -19.66
CA LYS A 261 -10.44 2.54 -20.50
C LYS A 261 -10.80 1.13 -20.03
N ASP A 262 -9.93 0.51 -19.25
CA ASP A 262 -10.04 -0.87 -18.75
C ASP A 262 -10.28 -0.92 -17.23
N LEU A 263 -10.37 0.23 -16.56
CA LEU A 263 -10.42 0.33 -15.09
C LEU A 263 -11.62 -0.43 -14.50
N GLY A 264 -12.78 -0.36 -15.18
CA GLY A 264 -14.00 -1.03 -14.76
C GLY A 264 -13.90 -2.55 -14.66
N VAL A 265 -12.97 -3.18 -15.41
CA VAL A 265 -12.72 -4.62 -15.36
C VAL A 265 -11.38 -4.98 -14.72
N THR A 266 -10.68 -3.99 -14.15
CA THR A 266 -9.36 -4.19 -13.56
C THR A 266 -9.48 -4.68 -12.12
N ARG A 267 -8.66 -5.67 -11.73
CA ARG A 267 -8.61 -6.17 -10.34
C ARG A 267 -7.19 -6.47 -9.86
N LEU A 268 -6.92 -6.16 -8.60
CA LEU A 268 -5.70 -6.54 -7.90
C LEU A 268 -6.02 -7.48 -6.74
N PHE A 269 -5.49 -8.70 -6.83
CA PHE A 269 -5.60 -9.72 -5.79
C PHE A 269 -4.32 -9.76 -4.96
N LEU A 270 -4.43 -9.55 -3.65
CA LEU A 270 -3.28 -9.52 -2.75
C LEU A 270 -3.65 -9.82 -1.28
N PRO A 271 -2.73 -10.37 -0.47
CA PRO A 271 -2.92 -10.50 0.97
C PRO A 271 -3.11 -9.16 1.68
N GLN A 272 -3.91 -9.14 2.76
CA GLN A 272 -4.19 -7.94 3.57
C GLN A 272 -2.93 -7.17 3.94
N ARG A 273 -1.94 -7.87 4.50
CA ARG A 273 -0.67 -7.25 4.89
C ARG A 273 0.03 -6.55 3.73
N LEU A 274 -0.06 -7.07 2.50
CA LEU A 274 0.52 -6.41 1.34
C LEU A 274 -0.33 -5.21 0.89
N ALA A 275 -1.66 -5.29 0.99
CA ALA A 275 -2.54 -4.14 0.76
C ALA A 275 -2.21 -2.98 1.72
N ASP A 276 -2.09 -3.26 3.01
CA ASP A 276 -1.72 -2.25 4.03
C ASP A 276 -0.37 -1.61 3.72
N HIS A 277 0.59 -2.41 3.23
CA HIS A 277 1.88 -1.90 2.79
C HIS A 277 1.75 -0.96 1.59
N PHE A 278 0.97 -1.33 0.56
CA PHE A 278 0.76 -0.47 -0.60
C PHE A 278 0.05 0.84 -0.23
N ILE A 279 -0.96 0.78 0.64
CA ILE A 279 -1.66 1.96 1.17
C ILE A 279 -0.66 2.87 1.88
N SER A 280 0.13 2.33 2.80
CA SER A 280 1.13 3.10 3.55
C SER A 280 2.13 3.81 2.63
N ILE A 281 2.61 3.11 1.59
CA ILE A 281 3.56 3.66 0.61
C ILE A 281 2.89 4.74 -0.23
N HIS A 282 1.65 4.51 -0.68
CA HIS A 282 0.91 5.48 -1.50
C HIS A 282 0.62 6.76 -0.72
N GLU A 283 0.14 6.65 0.51
CA GLU A 283 -0.13 7.80 1.40
C GLU A 283 1.15 8.59 1.69
N MET A 284 2.26 7.89 1.93
CA MET A 284 3.58 8.51 2.10
C MET A 284 4.01 9.28 0.85
N GLU A 285 3.90 8.69 -0.34
CA GLU A 285 4.24 9.37 -1.60
C GLU A 285 3.35 10.59 -1.82
N LYS A 286 2.04 10.47 -1.57
CA LYS A 286 1.08 11.56 -1.70
C LYS A 286 1.43 12.74 -0.80
N SER A 287 1.68 12.49 0.49
CA SER A 287 2.09 13.55 1.41
C SER A 287 3.40 14.22 0.99
N LEU A 288 4.37 13.45 0.50
CA LEU A 288 5.62 14.03 0.00
C LEU A 288 5.37 14.89 -1.24
N ARG A 289 4.51 14.47 -2.18
CA ARG A 289 4.13 15.27 -3.35
C ARG A 289 3.42 16.56 -2.95
N ASP A 290 2.45 16.49 -2.04
CA ASP A 290 1.70 17.67 -1.57
C ASP A 290 2.62 18.69 -0.91
N LEU A 291 3.57 18.21 -0.10
CA LEU A 291 4.58 19.04 0.52
C LEU A 291 5.53 19.68 -0.51
N LEU A 292 5.96 18.93 -1.53
CA LEU A 292 6.79 19.47 -2.61
C LEU A 292 6.07 20.53 -3.44
N LYS A 293 4.74 20.41 -3.60
CA LYS A 293 3.92 21.45 -4.24
C LYS A 293 3.83 22.71 -3.38
N LYS A 294 3.75 22.54 -2.06
CA LYS A 294 3.68 23.65 -1.09
C LYS A 294 5.02 24.38 -0.93
N TYR A 295 6.14 23.66 -0.97
CA TYR A 295 7.50 24.21 -0.82
C TYR A 295 8.43 23.76 -1.96
N PRO A 296 8.22 24.27 -3.18
CA PRO A 296 8.99 23.84 -4.36
C PRO A 296 10.48 24.16 -4.26
N ASP A 297 10.87 25.21 -3.53
CA ASP A 297 12.27 25.64 -3.35
C ASP A 297 13.05 24.79 -2.33
N GLY A 298 12.49 23.65 -1.90
CA GLY A 298 13.18 22.70 -1.03
C GLY A 298 13.30 23.13 0.43
N CYS A 299 12.50 24.11 0.86
CA CYS A 299 12.48 24.72 2.19
C CYS A 299 11.81 23.84 3.27
N PHE A 300 11.98 22.53 3.22
CA PHE A 300 11.50 21.63 4.26
C PHE A 300 12.62 20.74 4.77
N GLU A 301 12.71 20.56 6.08
CA GLU A 301 13.74 19.73 6.68
C GLU A 301 13.27 18.27 6.73
N GLY A 302 14.07 17.37 6.15
CA GLY A 302 13.97 15.94 6.40
C GLY A 302 14.70 15.62 7.70
N LEU A 303 13.95 15.51 8.79
CA LEU A 303 14.54 15.20 10.09
C LEU A 303 14.56 13.69 10.26
N TYR A 304 15.76 13.12 10.30
CA TYR A 304 15.94 11.68 10.40
C TYR A 304 15.97 11.23 11.86
N VAL A 305 14.99 10.41 12.21
CA VAL A 305 14.76 9.87 13.53
C VAL A 305 15.36 8.45 13.56
N SER A 306 16.69 8.41 13.50
CA SER A 306 17.63 7.27 13.54
C SER A 306 18.26 6.93 14.89
N GLY A 307 17.98 5.76 15.50
CA GLY A 307 18.88 5.13 16.48
C GLY A 307 20.20 4.69 15.84
N ALA A 308 21.22 4.45 16.66
CA ALA A 308 22.56 4.10 16.20
C ALA A 308 22.59 2.81 15.35
N TRP A 309 23.51 2.76 14.38
CA TRP A 309 24.07 1.59 13.66
C TRP A 309 23.77 1.42 12.15
N ALA A 310 24.91 1.26 11.44
CA ALA A 310 25.22 0.80 10.07
C ALA A 310 24.60 1.49 8.84
N ALA A 311 25.38 2.43 8.29
CA ALA A 311 25.11 3.28 7.14
C ALA A 311 25.14 2.63 5.74
N THR A 312 24.82 1.34 5.53
CA THR A 312 24.83 0.75 4.17
C THR A 312 23.79 -0.36 3.93
N ARG A 313 23.20 -0.58 2.73
CA ARG A 313 23.62 -0.25 1.35
C ARG A 313 23.82 1.25 1.13
N SER A 314 25.07 1.65 0.88
CA SER A 314 25.71 2.83 1.48
C SER A 314 25.10 4.21 1.34
N ASN A 315 23.99 4.41 0.60
CA ASN A 315 23.37 5.74 0.48
C ASN A 315 21.84 5.72 0.25
N VAL A 316 21.13 4.61 0.48
CA VAL A 316 19.66 4.61 0.36
C VAL A 316 19.09 3.71 1.44
N LEU A 317 18.52 4.33 2.48
CA LEU A 317 17.69 3.67 3.49
C LEU A 317 16.57 2.92 2.79
N ASP A 318 16.21 1.74 3.30
CA ASP A 318 15.12 0.96 2.75
C ASP A 318 13.81 1.76 2.90
N PRO A 319 13.16 2.21 1.82
CA PRO A 319 11.99 3.09 1.96
C PRO A 319 10.78 2.46 2.67
N ASN A 320 10.74 1.13 2.85
CA ASN A 320 9.70 0.46 3.64
C ASN A 320 10.05 0.30 5.11
N THR A 321 11.31 0.54 5.45
CA THR A 321 11.71 0.80 6.83
C THR A 321 11.38 2.25 7.18
N ILE A 322 11.03 3.12 6.23
CA ILE A 322 10.89 4.54 6.54
C ILE A 322 9.41 4.92 6.75
N GLY A 323 9.07 5.39 7.95
CA GLY A 323 7.83 6.10 8.25
C GLY A 323 7.99 7.61 8.10
N TYR A 324 6.88 8.33 7.91
CA TYR A 324 6.88 9.79 7.78
C TYR A 324 5.77 10.45 8.60
N TYR A 325 6.15 11.46 9.37
CA TYR A 325 5.25 12.47 9.91
C TYR A 325 5.40 13.76 9.13
N VAL A 326 4.29 14.34 8.71
CA VAL A 326 4.26 15.63 8.03
C VAL A 326 3.60 16.68 8.91
N GLU A 327 3.96 17.94 8.70
CA GLU A 327 3.27 19.09 9.28
C GLU A 327 1.74 19.00 9.12
N GLY A 328 0.99 19.38 10.17
CA GLY A 328 -0.47 19.30 10.20
C GLY A 328 -1.06 17.88 10.14
N GLY A 329 -0.22 16.86 9.88
CA GLY A 329 -0.64 15.47 9.72
C GLY A 329 -1.19 14.89 11.02
N SER A 330 -2.29 14.16 10.90
CA SER A 330 -2.88 13.42 12.01
C SER A 330 -2.61 11.93 11.90
N TYR A 331 -2.29 11.31 13.03
CA TYR A 331 -1.91 9.91 13.13
C TYR A 331 -2.59 9.26 14.32
N ASN A 332 -2.95 7.98 14.22
CA ASN A 332 -3.58 7.21 15.30
C ASN A 332 -3.19 5.73 15.17
N PRO A 333 -3.29 4.91 16.24
CA PRO A 333 -3.18 3.48 16.08
C PRO A 333 -4.39 2.97 15.28
N SER A 334 -4.18 1.93 14.47
CA SER A 334 -5.23 1.34 13.64
C SER A 334 -6.38 0.75 14.47
N HIS A 335 -6.05 0.16 15.61
CA HIS A 335 -6.99 -0.34 16.59
C HIS A 335 -6.29 -0.48 17.96
N PRO A 336 -6.81 0.10 19.05
CA PRO A 336 -6.27 -0.13 20.38
C PRO A 336 -6.52 -1.58 20.82
N LEU A 337 -5.71 -2.10 21.73
CA LEU A 337 -5.92 -3.41 22.33
C LEU A 337 -7.14 -3.32 23.27
N ARG A 338 -8.23 -3.99 22.92
CA ARG A 338 -9.51 -3.91 23.66
C ARG A 338 -9.83 -5.14 24.50
N THR A 339 -8.80 -5.72 25.11
CA THR A 339 -8.93 -6.92 25.95
C THR A 339 -9.04 -6.55 27.43
N LYS A 340 -9.38 -7.52 28.28
CA LYS A 340 -9.36 -7.32 29.74
C LYS A 340 -7.98 -6.91 30.29
N GLU A 341 -6.91 -7.25 29.59
CA GLU A 341 -5.52 -6.92 29.96
C GLU A 341 -5.26 -5.42 29.89
N SER A 342 -5.88 -4.73 28.91
CA SER A 342 -5.78 -3.27 28.74
C SER A 342 -6.45 -2.45 29.86
N LYS A 343 -7.25 -3.10 30.72
CA LYS A 343 -8.04 -2.43 31.76
C LYS A 343 -7.15 -1.65 32.73
N LYS A 344 -6.00 -2.19 33.12
CA LYS A 344 -5.07 -1.51 34.04
C LYS A 344 -4.60 -0.17 33.48
N ASN A 345 -4.25 -0.15 32.20
CA ASN A 345 -3.79 1.08 31.54
C ASN A 345 -4.95 2.05 31.30
N THR A 346 -6.14 1.53 30.98
CA THR A 346 -7.36 2.33 30.82
C THR A 346 -7.78 2.99 32.14
N ASP A 347 -7.78 2.25 33.25
CA ASP A 347 -8.09 2.79 34.59
C ASP A 347 -7.08 3.90 34.99
N TRP A 348 -5.80 3.72 34.64
CA TRP A 348 -4.79 4.76 34.84
C TRP A 348 -5.08 6.01 34.00
N LEU A 349 -5.38 5.85 32.72
CA LEU A 349 -5.74 6.96 31.83
C LEU A 349 -7.01 7.69 32.28
N ASP A 350 -8.00 6.95 32.80
CA ASP A 350 -9.21 7.52 33.40
C ASP A 350 -8.85 8.44 34.57
N GLN A 351 -7.99 7.98 35.48
CA GLN A 351 -7.54 8.80 36.60
C GLN A 351 -6.73 10.02 36.14
N GLN A 352 -5.89 9.87 35.12
CA GLN A 352 -5.07 10.97 34.58
C GLN A 352 -5.90 12.03 33.86
N LEU A 353 -7.00 11.62 33.24
CA LEU A 353 -7.86 12.50 32.42
C LEU A 353 -9.13 12.95 33.14
N GLN A 354 -9.40 12.48 34.37
CA GLN A 354 -10.65 12.74 35.11
C GLN A 354 -11.01 14.24 35.21
N ASN A 355 -9.99 15.10 35.40
CA ASN A 355 -10.18 16.55 35.57
C ASN A 355 -10.07 17.33 34.26
N VAL A 356 -9.81 16.65 33.14
CA VAL A 356 -9.77 17.28 31.82
C VAL A 356 -11.19 17.37 31.31
N MET A 357 -11.76 18.57 31.37
CA MET A 357 -13.10 18.86 30.90
C MET A 357 -13.19 18.76 29.38
N ASP A 358 -14.36 18.38 28.86
CA ASP A 358 -14.64 18.41 27.42
C ASP A 358 -14.73 19.86 26.85
N ALA A 359 -14.80 20.86 27.75
CA ALA A 359 -14.80 22.30 27.47
C ALA A 359 -13.94 23.05 28.53
N PRO A 360 -13.04 24.00 28.17
CA PRO A 360 -12.74 24.52 26.83
C PRO A 360 -12.21 23.43 25.89
N PRO A 361 -12.24 23.65 24.56
CA PRO A 361 -12.05 22.57 23.59
C PRO A 361 -10.65 21.93 23.63
N TYR A 362 -9.69 22.51 24.37
CA TYR A 362 -8.37 21.97 24.63
C TYR A 362 -7.79 22.43 25.98
N GLN A 363 -6.80 21.69 26.46
CA GLN A 363 -5.90 22.07 27.56
C GLN A 363 -4.46 22.16 27.05
N THR A 364 -3.68 23.13 27.54
CA THR A 364 -2.24 23.19 27.28
C THR A 364 -1.48 22.25 28.21
N ILE A 365 -0.64 21.40 27.65
CA ILE A 365 0.22 20.43 28.34
C ILE A 365 1.65 20.50 27.78
N THR A 366 2.56 19.67 28.29
CA THR A 366 3.92 19.51 27.74
C THR A 366 4.01 18.35 26.76
N VAL A 367 5.04 18.34 25.91
CA VAL A 367 5.33 17.19 25.02
C VAL A 367 5.61 15.93 25.84
N GLU A 368 6.32 16.01 26.96
CA GLU A 368 6.55 14.85 27.84
C GLU A 368 5.25 14.28 28.39
N ARG A 369 4.31 15.14 28.80
CA ARG A 369 3.01 14.68 29.29
C ARG A 369 2.20 14.03 28.19
N LEU A 370 2.25 14.58 26.98
CA LEU A 370 1.60 13.99 25.80
C LEU A 370 2.15 12.58 25.53
N LEU A 371 3.48 12.41 25.59
CA LEU A 371 4.15 11.13 25.37
C LEU A 371 3.80 10.09 26.42
N GLU A 372 3.73 10.49 27.69
CA GLU A 372 3.32 9.61 28.80
C GLU A 372 1.92 9.04 28.58
N LEU A 373 0.98 9.83 28.05
CA LEU A 373 -0.37 9.37 27.71
C LEU A 373 -0.35 8.39 26.53
N ILE A 374 0.42 8.67 25.47
CA ILE A 374 0.56 7.79 24.31
C ILE A 374 1.14 6.42 24.70
N GLU A 375 2.16 6.39 25.54
CA GLU A 375 2.84 5.16 25.95
C GLU A 375 1.96 4.20 26.76
N LYS A 376 0.83 4.68 27.29
CA LYS A 376 -0.14 3.86 28.02
C LYS A 376 -1.22 3.26 27.14
N VAL A 377 -1.28 3.64 25.87
CA VAL A 377 -2.22 3.04 24.92
C VAL A 377 -1.56 1.83 24.28
N GLU A 378 -2.13 0.65 24.54
CA GLU A 378 -1.72 -0.58 23.88
C GLU A 378 -2.42 -0.70 22.52
N VAL A 379 -1.68 -1.13 21.51
CA VAL A 379 -2.19 -1.37 20.16
C VAL A 379 -2.47 -2.85 19.99
N ASP A 380 -3.56 -3.20 19.33
CA ASP A 380 -3.87 -4.60 19.05
C ASP A 380 -2.86 -5.16 18.01
N PRO A 381 -2.05 -6.18 18.38
CA PRO A 381 -1.02 -6.72 17.51
C PRO A 381 -1.60 -7.36 16.23
N LYS A 382 -2.89 -7.68 16.19
CA LYS A 382 -3.57 -8.22 15.02
C LYS A 382 -3.67 -7.22 13.87
N TYR A 383 -3.87 -5.94 14.18
CA TYR A 383 -4.11 -4.91 13.17
C TYR A 383 -2.84 -4.18 12.75
N GLY A 384 -1.74 -4.39 13.48
CA GLY A 384 -0.45 -3.76 13.21
C GLY A 384 -0.49 -2.23 13.38
N ALA A 385 0.61 -1.67 13.83
CA ALA A 385 0.90 -0.26 13.68
C ALA A 385 2.31 -0.14 13.11
N LYS A 386 2.43 0.60 12.01
CA LYS A 386 3.72 0.96 11.46
C LYS A 386 3.99 2.42 11.76
N LEU A 387 3.12 3.31 11.28
CA LEU A 387 3.26 4.74 11.50
C LEU A 387 3.04 5.13 12.96
N TRP A 388 2.20 4.44 13.70
CA TRP A 388 2.00 4.65 15.14
C TRP A 388 3.01 3.84 15.95
N ASP A 389 4.27 4.29 15.94
CA ASP A 389 5.35 3.72 16.74
C ASP A 389 5.73 4.69 17.88
N PRO A 390 5.53 4.33 19.17
CA PRO A 390 5.81 5.23 20.28
C PRO A 390 7.25 5.76 20.35
N LYS A 391 8.24 4.96 19.92
CA LYS A 391 9.65 5.41 19.86
C LYS A 391 9.81 6.45 18.75
N ALA A 392 9.27 6.20 17.57
CA ALA A 392 9.27 7.15 16.47
C ALA A 392 8.56 8.45 16.84
N ILE A 393 7.39 8.37 17.48
CA ILE A 393 6.60 9.53 17.93
C ILE A 393 7.42 10.36 18.93
N ARG A 394 7.95 9.73 19.99
CA ARG A 394 8.82 10.39 20.98
C ARG A 394 9.92 11.18 20.31
N MET A 395 10.63 10.50 19.44
CA MET A 395 11.84 10.99 18.84
C MET A 395 11.54 12.07 17.77
N ALA A 396 10.40 11.97 17.08
CA ALA A 396 9.84 13.01 16.22
C ALA A 396 9.46 14.27 17.02
N LEU A 397 8.78 14.11 18.15
CA LEU A 397 8.39 15.23 19.01
C LEU A 397 9.58 15.88 19.73
N ASP A 398 10.59 15.11 20.13
CA ASP A 398 11.86 15.63 20.70
C ASP A 398 12.61 16.51 19.71
N VAL A 399 12.64 16.11 18.44
CA VAL A 399 13.24 16.92 17.38
C VAL A 399 12.46 18.23 17.19
N LEU A 400 11.13 18.18 17.17
CA LEU A 400 10.30 19.39 17.06
C LEU A 400 10.45 20.31 18.26
N LYS A 401 10.49 19.74 19.48
CA LYS A 401 10.74 20.47 20.73
C LYS A 401 12.08 21.21 20.67
N THR A 402 13.13 20.52 20.23
CA THR A 402 14.48 21.09 20.08
C THR A 402 14.49 22.20 19.03
N LYS A 403 13.88 21.97 17.86
CA LYS A 403 13.83 22.92 16.75
C LYS A 403 13.07 24.19 17.11
N ASN A 404 11.89 24.03 17.72
CA ASN A 404 11.01 25.13 18.07
C ASN A 404 11.41 25.81 19.39
N LYS A 405 12.38 25.23 20.13
CA LYS A 405 12.77 25.65 21.48
C LYS A 405 11.55 25.80 22.40
N ASN A 406 10.59 24.90 22.26
CA ASN A 406 9.30 24.97 22.93
C ASN A 406 8.80 23.57 23.24
N ASP A 407 8.31 23.39 24.46
CA ASP A 407 7.78 22.13 24.98
C ASP A 407 6.24 22.08 25.02
N LYS A 408 5.59 23.09 24.43
CA LYS A 408 4.15 23.22 24.42
C LYS A 408 3.49 22.13 23.57
N ALA A 409 2.41 21.55 24.08
CA ALA A 409 1.48 20.69 23.37
C ALA A 409 0.03 20.96 23.81
N TYR A 410 -0.93 20.44 23.06
CA TYR A 410 -2.35 20.53 23.35
C TYR A 410 -2.95 19.14 23.62
N LEU A 411 -3.90 19.08 24.54
CA LEU A 411 -4.68 17.89 24.86
C LEU A 411 -6.16 18.18 24.63
N VAL A 412 -6.82 17.34 23.85
CA VAL A 412 -8.27 17.38 23.62
C VAL A 412 -8.83 16.05 24.12
N VAL A 413 -9.85 16.08 24.97
CA VAL A 413 -10.49 14.88 25.49
C VAL A 413 -11.95 14.83 25.02
N LYS A 414 -12.37 13.66 24.51
CA LYS A 414 -13.75 13.39 24.13
C LYS A 414 -14.15 12.04 24.68
N ARG A 415 -15.29 11.99 25.36
CA ARG A 415 -15.80 10.76 26.00
C ARG A 415 -17.01 10.21 25.25
N ASN A 416 -17.34 8.95 25.55
CA ASN A 416 -18.53 8.27 25.06
C ASN A 416 -18.61 8.13 23.52
N ARG A 417 -17.47 7.86 22.86
CA ARG A 417 -17.46 7.63 21.42
C ARG A 417 -17.87 6.21 21.08
N ASP A 418 -18.78 6.07 20.12
CA ASP A 418 -19.12 4.78 19.53
C ASP A 418 -18.25 4.52 18.30
N LEU A 419 -17.02 4.08 18.54
CA LEU A 419 -16.04 3.76 17.50
C LEU A 419 -15.70 2.28 17.57
N GLN A 420 -16.11 1.55 16.55
CA GLN A 420 -15.95 0.09 16.49
C GLN A 420 -15.13 -0.39 15.30
N ALA A 421 -15.01 0.44 14.27
CA ALA A 421 -14.29 0.07 13.05
C ALA A 421 -12.80 0.35 13.19
N VAL A 422 -11.98 -0.61 12.76
CA VAL A 422 -10.54 -0.43 12.53
C VAL A 422 -10.31 0.80 11.65
N ARG A 423 -9.36 1.65 12.03
CA ARG A 423 -8.96 2.83 11.26
C ARG A 423 -7.61 2.58 10.60
N THR A 424 -7.32 3.34 9.55
CA THR A 424 -5.92 3.44 9.08
C THR A 424 -5.16 4.38 10.01
N GLU A 425 -3.83 4.32 9.99
CA GLU A 425 -2.98 5.12 10.89
C GLU A 425 -2.96 6.62 10.59
N ARG A 426 -3.60 7.08 9.49
CA ARG A 426 -3.71 8.49 9.09
C ARG A 426 -5.16 8.97 8.89
N HIS A 427 -6.10 8.06 8.64
CA HIS A 427 -7.52 8.41 8.62
C HIS A 427 -8.00 8.59 10.07
N GLY A 428 -8.10 9.86 10.45
CA GLY A 428 -8.43 10.28 11.81
C GLY A 428 -9.76 9.71 12.33
N ILE A 429 -9.78 9.58 13.64
CA ILE A 429 -10.96 9.37 14.50
C ILE A 429 -11.78 10.66 14.65
N ILE A 430 -11.12 11.80 14.41
CA ILE A 430 -11.71 13.15 14.32
C ILE A 430 -12.89 13.14 13.34
N HIS A 431 -14.03 13.66 13.80
CA HIS A 431 -15.24 13.83 13.00
C HIS A 431 -15.76 15.27 13.11
N GLY A 432 -16.26 15.83 12.00
CA GLY A 432 -17.10 17.04 12.02
C GLY A 432 -16.45 18.31 12.58
N GLY A 433 -15.26 18.70 12.09
CA GLY A 433 -14.61 19.94 12.51
C GLY A 433 -13.79 19.83 13.80
N GLU A 434 -13.72 18.63 14.41
CA GLU A 434 -12.95 18.36 15.63
C GLU A 434 -11.46 18.71 15.49
N GLU A 435 -10.92 18.75 14.27
CA GLU A 435 -9.57 19.23 13.98
C GLU A 435 -9.35 20.69 14.37
N GLN A 436 -10.40 21.51 14.46
CA GLN A 436 -10.29 22.93 14.81
C GLN A 436 -10.35 23.18 16.31
N LEU A 437 -10.51 22.12 17.13
CA LEU A 437 -10.66 22.25 18.58
C LEU A 437 -9.40 22.74 19.30
N ALA A 438 -8.23 22.65 18.67
CA ALA A 438 -6.98 23.17 19.22
C ALA A 438 -6.20 23.95 18.16
N PRO A 439 -5.39 24.95 18.56
CA PRO A 439 -4.48 25.64 17.66
C PRO A 439 -3.50 24.69 16.96
N THR A 440 -3.04 25.06 15.76
CA THR A 440 -2.16 24.21 14.93
C THR A 440 -0.67 24.47 15.15
N ASP A 441 -0.29 25.39 16.03
CA ASP A 441 1.10 25.80 16.24
C ASP A 441 1.90 24.87 17.18
N ALA A 442 1.26 23.87 17.77
CA ALA A 442 1.90 22.86 18.62
C ALA A 442 1.28 21.46 18.44
N PRO A 443 2.03 20.37 18.78
CA PRO A 443 1.50 19.02 18.75
C PRO A 443 0.20 18.91 19.56
N THR A 444 -0.81 18.25 19.01
CA THR A 444 -2.11 18.08 19.67
C THR A 444 -2.43 16.59 19.80
N LEU A 445 -2.67 16.13 21.03
CA LEU A 445 -3.18 14.79 21.30
C LEU A 445 -4.69 14.85 21.56
N PHE A 446 -5.45 14.17 20.71
CA PHE A 446 -6.86 13.91 20.90
C PHE A 446 -7.00 12.54 21.57
N MET A 447 -7.65 12.49 22.73
CA MET A 447 -7.93 11.28 23.49
C MET A 447 -9.43 11.00 23.43
N TYR A 448 -9.81 9.90 22.76
CA TYR A 448 -11.19 9.47 22.63
C TYR A 448 -11.45 8.29 23.56
N ARG A 449 -12.39 8.42 24.51
CA ARG A 449 -12.85 7.27 25.28
C ARG A 449 -13.93 6.53 24.51
N VAL A 450 -13.68 5.26 24.26
CA VAL A 450 -14.50 4.42 23.40
C VAL A 450 -15.24 3.38 24.22
N ASN A 451 -16.54 3.27 23.96
CA ASN A 451 -17.44 2.38 24.70
C ASN A 451 -17.18 0.91 24.37
N ALA A 452 -17.42 0.03 25.35
CA ALA A 452 -17.45 -1.41 25.12
C ALA A 452 -18.49 -1.76 24.04
N ASN A 453 -18.26 -2.85 23.31
CA ASN A 453 -19.15 -3.25 22.23
C ASN A 453 -19.84 -4.59 22.49
N ALA A 454 -20.88 -4.85 21.70
CA ALA A 454 -21.69 -6.08 21.79
C ALA A 454 -20.89 -7.36 21.48
N HIS A 455 -19.68 -7.25 20.93
CA HIS A 455 -18.78 -8.36 20.61
C HIS A 455 -17.77 -8.66 21.74
N GLY A 456 -17.88 -7.99 22.89
CA GLY A 456 -17.08 -8.29 24.07
C GLY A 456 -15.76 -7.52 24.18
N GLU A 457 -15.54 -6.51 23.33
CA GLU A 457 -14.38 -5.62 23.45
C GLU A 457 -14.55 -4.64 24.61
N ALA A 458 -13.48 -4.43 25.39
CA ALA A 458 -13.49 -3.57 26.55
C ALA A 458 -13.52 -2.06 26.18
N GLU A 459 -13.93 -1.23 27.15
CA GLU A 459 -13.72 0.22 27.08
C GLU A 459 -12.23 0.53 27.11
N VAL A 460 -11.79 1.43 26.24
CA VAL A 460 -10.39 1.87 26.15
C VAL A 460 -10.30 3.31 25.66
N TRP A 461 -9.11 3.89 25.78
CA TRP A 461 -8.77 5.18 25.16
C TRP A 461 -8.11 4.97 23.80
N TRP A 462 -8.57 5.73 22.81
CA TRP A 462 -8.02 5.75 21.46
C TRP A 462 -7.38 7.11 21.18
N PRO A 463 -6.04 7.18 21.05
CA PRO A 463 -5.33 8.42 20.82
C PRO A 463 -5.28 8.78 19.34
N GLN A 464 -5.23 10.07 19.04
CA GLN A 464 -4.85 10.61 17.75
C GLN A 464 -3.91 11.80 17.96
N LEU A 465 -2.72 11.73 17.39
CA LEU A 465 -1.71 12.78 17.42
C LEU A 465 -1.75 13.60 16.14
N ARG A 466 -1.96 14.90 16.26
CA ARG A 466 -1.73 15.87 15.19
C ARG A 466 -0.40 16.58 15.39
N PHE A 467 0.45 16.55 14.36
CA PHE A 467 1.68 17.31 14.30
C PHE A 467 1.39 18.80 13.99
N PRO A 468 2.18 19.75 14.52
CA PRO A 468 1.96 21.16 14.26
C PRO A 468 2.13 21.52 12.77
N ASP A 469 1.51 22.63 12.38
CA ASP A 469 1.79 23.27 11.09
C ASP A 469 3.25 23.77 11.07
N GLY A 470 3.86 23.74 9.90
CA GLY A 470 5.26 24.12 9.74
C GLY A 470 5.72 23.91 8.31
N ASN A 471 7.03 23.77 8.14
CA ASN A 471 7.69 23.43 6.88
C ASN A 471 8.66 22.26 7.13
N TYR A 472 8.13 21.06 7.42
CA TYR A 472 8.98 19.93 7.78
C TYR A 472 8.37 18.57 7.44
N VAL A 473 9.27 17.59 7.32
CA VAL A 473 8.93 16.18 7.23
C VAL A 473 9.87 15.40 8.16
N LEU A 474 9.29 14.67 9.11
CA LEU A 474 10.03 13.80 10.01
C LEU A 474 10.01 12.40 9.43
N ALA A 475 11.18 11.87 9.08
CA ALA A 475 11.30 10.53 8.55
C ALA A 475 12.03 9.64 9.56
N PHE A 476 11.54 8.44 9.79
CA PHE A 476 12.09 7.53 10.80
C PHE A 476 12.22 6.13 10.25
N SER A 477 13.18 5.34 10.75
CA SER A 477 13.30 3.92 10.41
C SER A 477 12.49 3.07 11.40
N PHE A 478 11.78 2.04 10.93
CA PHE A 478 11.14 1.00 11.74
C PHE A 478 12.15 -0.07 12.19
N ASP A 479 13.33 -0.12 11.57
CA ASP A 479 14.44 -0.98 11.99
C ASP A 479 15.21 -0.27 13.10
N TRP A 480 15.00 -0.72 14.34
CA TRP A 480 15.61 -0.22 15.58
C TRP A 480 16.59 -1.22 16.18
#